data_AF-A0A1V2BLK6-F1
#
_entry.id   AF-A0A1V2BLK6-F1
#
_cell.length_a   1.000
_cell.length_b   1.000
_cell.length_c   1.000
_cell.angle_alpha   90.00
_cell.angle_beta   90.00
_cell.angle_gamma   90.00
#
_symmetry.space_group_name_H-M   'P 1'
#
loop_
_entity.id
_entity.type
_entity.pdbx_description
1 polymer ?
#
loop_
_entity_poly.entity_id
_entity_poly.type
_entity_poly.pdbx_seq_one_letter_code
_entity_poly.pdbx_strand_id
1 'polypeptide(L)'
;MSETLNFNPALPESRQFTPPAEGGNGNIHKPGDYANLIWQTRSRVPENWELQLIATLEGLFEQGAESLTQLVDGLNDLRMHDQQGEPWSETSFEAFLQVNGY
;
A
#
# COMPACT_ATOMS: atom_id res chain seq x y z
N MET A 1 -7.21 10.85 -24.22
CA MET A 1 -7.57 10.58 -22.82
C MET A 1 -6.45 9.69 -22.29
N SER A 2 -5.45 10.26 -21.61
CA SER A 2 -4.37 9.45 -21.03
C SER A 2 -4.95 8.59 -19.92
N GLU A 3 -4.78 7.27 -19.98
CA GLU A 3 -5.16 6.38 -18.89
C GLU A 3 -4.39 6.79 -17.64
N THR A 4 -5.09 7.33 -16.64
CA THR A 4 -4.49 7.68 -15.35
C THR A 4 -4.17 6.38 -14.61
N LEU A 5 -2.93 5.93 -14.71
CA LEU A 5 -2.44 4.79 -13.94
C LEU A 5 -2.49 5.16 -12.45
N ASN A 6 -3.28 4.42 -11.67
CA ASN A 6 -3.41 4.58 -10.21
C ASN A 6 -2.28 3.86 -9.43
N PHE A 7 -1.15 3.64 -10.09
CA PHE A 7 0.08 3.04 -9.56
C PHE A 7 1.28 3.58 -10.35
N ASN A 8 2.50 3.51 -9.80
CA ASN A 8 3.70 4.02 -10.48
C ASN A 8 4.30 2.93 -11.38
N PRO A 9 4.20 3.05 -12.72
CA PRO A 9 4.74 2.05 -13.64
C PRO A 9 6.27 2.08 -13.71
N ALA A 10 6.92 3.10 -13.14
CA ALA A 10 8.38 3.23 -13.10
C ALA A 10 9.00 2.66 -11.82
N LEU A 11 8.22 2.00 -10.95
CA LEU A 11 8.79 1.29 -9.81
C LEU A 11 9.59 0.08 -10.29
N PRO A 12 10.82 -0.13 -9.79
CA PRO A 12 11.57 -1.34 -10.07
C PRO A 12 10.81 -2.57 -9.52
N GLU A 13 10.86 -3.68 -10.25
CA GLU A 13 10.22 -4.95 -9.83
C GLU A 13 10.80 -5.48 -8.50
N SER A 14 12.01 -5.04 -8.12
CA SER A 14 12.68 -5.41 -6.87
C SER A 14 12.79 -4.22 -5.89
N ARG A 15 12.52 -4.49 -4.60
CA ARG A 15 12.62 -3.50 -3.50
C ARG A 15 14.06 -3.12 -3.14
N GLN A 16 15.07 -3.83 -3.66
CA GLN A 16 16.48 -3.47 -3.52
C GLN A 16 16.87 -2.49 -4.63
N PHE A 17 16.34 -1.26 -4.55
CA PHE A 17 16.81 -0.18 -5.40
C PHE A 17 17.97 0.53 -4.70
N THR A 18 19.20 0.11 -5.01
CA THR A 18 20.38 0.96 -4.77
C THR A 18 20.48 1.90 -5.98
N PRO A 19 20.27 3.21 -5.82
CA PRO A 19 20.44 4.14 -6.93
C PRO A 19 21.85 3.99 -7.49
N PRO A 20 22.03 3.90 -8.83
CA PRO A 20 23.36 3.92 -9.41
C PRO A 20 24.11 5.20 -8.97
N ALA A 21 25.40 5.07 -8.63
CA ALA A 21 26.24 6.21 -8.25
C ALA A 21 26.54 7.15 -9.43
N GLU A 22 26.31 6.68 -10.66
CA GLU A 22 26.42 7.45 -11.89
C GLU A 22 25.02 7.77 -12.40
N GLY A 23 24.74 9.06 -12.65
CA GLY A 23 23.56 9.45 -13.41
C GLY A 23 23.66 8.83 -14.80
N GLY A 24 22.79 7.86 -15.11
CA GLY A 24 22.77 7.21 -16.41
C GLY A 24 22.66 8.24 -17.55
N ASN A 25 23.17 7.87 -18.74
CA ASN A 25 23.18 8.74 -19.91
C ASN A 25 21.75 9.27 -20.18
N GLY A 26 21.53 10.56 -19.91
CA GLY A 26 20.20 11.10 -19.69
C GLY A 26 19.33 11.08 -20.93
N ASN A 27 18.13 10.53 -20.84
CA ASN A 27 17.07 10.81 -21.81
C ASN A 27 16.72 12.31 -21.68
N ILE A 28 17.11 13.12 -22.66
CA ILE A 28 16.74 14.53 -22.70
C ILE A 28 15.26 14.61 -23.07
N HIS A 29 14.40 14.96 -22.10
CA HIS A 29 12.97 15.12 -22.34
C HIS A 29 12.67 16.50 -22.93
N LYS A 30 11.72 16.56 -23.86
CA LYS A 30 11.23 17.84 -24.40
C LYS A 30 10.39 18.57 -23.33
N PRO A 31 10.63 19.86 -23.07
CA PRO A 31 9.79 20.66 -22.20
C PRO A 31 8.33 20.61 -22.67
N GLY A 32 7.40 20.27 -21.76
CA GLY A 32 5.96 20.18 -22.04
C GLY A 32 5.45 18.83 -22.58
N ASP A 33 6.33 17.89 -22.93
CA ASP A 33 5.97 16.58 -23.47
C ASP A 33 6.13 15.44 -22.44
N TYR A 34 6.80 15.71 -21.32
CA TYR A 34 7.00 14.72 -20.27
C TYR A 34 5.85 14.70 -19.28
N ALA A 35 5.21 13.54 -19.13
CA ALA A 35 4.19 13.34 -18.11
C ALA A 35 4.83 13.43 -16.71
N ASN A 36 4.20 14.18 -15.80
CA ASN A 36 4.62 14.19 -14.41
C ASN A 36 4.46 12.78 -13.83
N LEU A 37 5.57 12.18 -13.41
CA LEU A 37 5.56 10.97 -12.62
C LEU A 37 4.96 11.29 -11.26
N ILE A 38 3.84 10.63 -10.94
CA ILE A 38 3.27 10.68 -9.59
C ILE A 38 4.23 9.91 -8.69
N TRP A 39 4.81 10.59 -7.70
CA TRP A 39 5.67 9.95 -6.72
C TRP A 39 4.82 9.08 -5.78
N GLN A 40 4.83 7.77 -6.02
CA GLN A 40 4.13 6.77 -5.20
C GLN A 40 4.93 5.47 -5.17
N THR A 41 4.76 4.71 -4.09
CA THR A 41 5.40 3.40 -3.82
C THR A 41 4.56 2.21 -4.25
N ARG A 42 3.34 2.45 -4.72
CA ARG A 42 2.39 1.42 -5.13
C ARG A 42 2.69 0.92 -6.55
N SER A 43 2.94 -0.39 -6.67
CA SER A 43 3.21 -1.08 -7.95
C SER A 43 1.98 -1.66 -8.63
N ARG A 44 0.85 -1.79 -7.92
CA ARG A 44 -0.43 -2.29 -8.46
C ARG A 44 -1.63 -1.60 -7.83
N VAL A 45 -2.78 -1.63 -8.49
CA VAL A 45 -4.05 -1.19 -7.88
C VAL A 45 -4.38 -2.08 -6.68
N PRO A 46 -4.97 -1.54 -5.59
CA PRO A 46 -5.43 -2.36 -4.47
C PRO A 46 -6.49 -3.37 -4.90
N GLU A 47 -6.43 -4.55 -4.32
CA GLU A 47 -7.44 -5.59 -4.48
C GLU A 47 -8.66 -5.27 -3.61
N ASN A 48 -9.81 -5.87 -3.96
CA ASN A 48 -11.05 -5.63 -3.23
C ASN A 48 -10.95 -5.98 -1.74
N TRP A 49 -10.22 -7.04 -1.39
CA TRP A 49 -9.96 -7.42 0.00
C TRP A 49 -9.18 -6.32 0.75
N GLU A 50 -8.18 -5.71 0.12
CA GLU A 50 -7.40 -4.62 0.74
C GLU A 50 -8.25 -3.37 0.95
N LEU A 51 -9.14 -3.05 0.00
CA LEU A 51 -10.09 -1.95 0.13
C LEU A 51 -11.08 -2.19 1.28
N GLN A 52 -11.56 -3.42 1.44
CA GLN A 52 -12.44 -3.81 2.55
C GLN A 52 -11.73 -3.73 3.90
N LEU A 53 -10.46 -4.17 3.97
CA LEU A 53 -9.65 -4.04 5.18
C LEU A 53 -9.53 -2.57 5.60
N ILE A 54 -9.18 -1.69 4.66
CA ILE A 54 -9.03 -0.25 4.93
C ILE A 54 -10.35 0.36 5.40
N ALA A 55 -11.46 0.12 4.70
CA ALA A 55 -12.76 0.64 5.09
C ALA A 55 -13.19 0.15 6.49
N THR A 56 -12.86 -1.09 6.83
CA THR A 56 -13.12 -1.65 8.17
C THR A 56 -12.28 -0.95 9.24
N LEU A 57 -10.99 -0.76 8.97
CA LEU A 57 -10.09 -0.03 9.87
C LEU A 57 -10.53 1.41 10.09
N GLU A 58 -10.90 2.13 9.02
CA GLU A 58 -11.45 3.50 9.10
C GLU A 58 -12.67 3.53 10.02
N GLY A 59 -13.61 2.59 9.85
CA GLY A 59 -14.79 2.48 10.71
C GLY A 59 -14.44 2.18 12.17
N LEU A 60 -13.42 1.35 12.46
CA LEU A 60 -12.96 1.06 13.82
C LEU A 60 -12.32 2.29 14.48
N PHE A 61 -11.50 3.04 13.73
CA PHE A 61 -10.93 4.30 14.22
C PHE A 61 -12.01 5.35 14.49
N GLU A 62 -13.01 5.48 13.62
CA GLU A 62 -14.16 6.38 13.84
C GLU A 62 -14.97 6.02 15.10
N GLN A 63 -15.00 4.73 15.47
CA GLN A 63 -15.62 4.23 16.69
C GLN A 63 -14.75 4.43 17.95
N GLY A 64 -13.52 4.94 17.80
CA GLY A 64 -12.61 5.23 18.90
C GLY A 64 -11.68 4.09 19.29
N ALA A 65 -11.41 3.15 18.39
CA ALA A 65 -10.30 2.21 18.58
C ALA A 65 -8.97 2.97 18.54
N GLU A 66 -8.22 2.94 19.64
CA GLU A 66 -6.94 3.67 19.79
C GLU A 66 -5.75 2.72 20.05
N SER A 67 -6.01 1.44 20.32
CA SER A 67 -4.98 0.44 20.57
C SER A 67 -4.97 -0.68 19.53
N LEU A 68 -3.80 -1.31 19.38
CA LEU A 68 -3.62 -2.48 18.52
C LEU A 68 -4.59 -3.61 18.88
N THR A 69 -4.74 -3.89 20.18
CA THR A 69 -5.67 -4.89 20.69
C THR A 69 -7.11 -4.60 20.25
N GLN A 70 -7.57 -3.36 20.38
CA GLN A 70 -8.92 -2.96 19.97
C GLN A 70 -9.15 -3.11 18.45
N LEU A 71 -8.12 -2.82 17.65
CA LEU A 71 -8.19 -3.03 16.20
C LEU A 71 -8.28 -4.52 15.85
N VAL A 72 -7.44 -5.35 16.45
CA VAL A 72 -7.43 -6.81 16.22
C VAL A 72 -8.76 -7.43 16.64
N ASP A 73 -9.26 -7.08 17.83
CA ASP A 73 -10.55 -7.56 18.32
C ASP A 73 -11.69 -7.10 17.40
N GLY A 74 -11.73 -5.81 17.02
CA GLY A 74 -12.74 -5.28 16.12
C GLY A 74 -12.74 -5.91 14.73
N LEU A 75 -11.55 -6.16 14.17
CA LEU A 75 -11.42 -6.87 12.89
C LEU A 75 -11.95 -8.30 12.98
N ASN A 76 -11.61 -9.02 14.04
CA ASN A 76 -12.05 -10.40 14.27
C ASN A 76 -13.56 -10.50 14.52
N ASP A 77 -14.12 -9.56 15.29
CA ASP A 77 -15.58 -9.47 15.53
C ASP A 77 -16.35 -9.27 14.22
N LEU A 78 -15.81 -8.47 13.31
CA LEU A 78 -16.35 -8.23 11.97
C LEU A 78 -16.00 -9.33 10.96
N ARG A 79 -15.27 -10.37 11.38
CA ARG A 79 -14.76 -11.46 10.54
C ARG A 79 -13.89 -10.98 9.37
N MET A 80 -13.24 -9.83 9.53
CA MET A 80 -12.25 -9.30 8.61
C MET A 80 -10.89 -9.94 8.90
N HIS A 81 -10.75 -11.21 8.55
CA HIS A 81 -9.56 -12.03 8.76
C HIS A 81 -8.43 -11.73 7.76
N ASP A 82 -7.28 -12.38 7.92
CA ASP A 82 -6.17 -12.27 6.98
C ASP A 82 -6.53 -12.82 5.58
N GLN A 83 -5.61 -12.70 4.61
CA GLN A 83 -5.83 -13.21 3.26
C GLN A 83 -6.00 -14.73 3.18
N GLN A 84 -5.57 -15.46 4.21
CA GLN A 84 -5.72 -16.92 4.32
C GLN A 84 -7.03 -17.30 5.02
N GLY A 85 -7.77 -16.33 5.58
CA GLY A 85 -9.01 -16.52 6.31
C GLY A 85 -8.80 -16.80 7.80
N GLU A 86 -7.58 -16.66 8.31
CA GLU A 86 -7.24 -16.87 9.72
C GLU A 86 -7.49 -15.61 10.55
N PRO A 87 -7.99 -15.76 11.80
CA PRO A 87 -8.21 -14.63 12.68
C PRO A 87 -6.88 -13.93 13.00
N TRP A 88 -6.94 -12.62 13.19
CA TRP A 88 -5.78 -11.83 13.53
C TRP A 88 -5.31 -12.08 14.96
N SER A 89 -3.99 -12.16 15.11
CA SER A 89 -3.30 -11.90 16.38
C SER A 89 -2.58 -10.56 16.24
N GLU A 90 -2.22 -9.93 17.36
CA GLU A 90 -1.40 -8.72 17.34
C GLU A 90 -0.10 -8.94 16.55
N THR A 91 0.59 -10.06 16.79
CA THR A 91 1.83 -10.40 16.09
C THR A 91 1.64 -10.56 14.58
N SER A 92 0.59 -11.25 14.14
CA SER A 92 0.34 -11.45 12.70
C SER A 92 -0.09 -10.15 12.01
N PHE A 93 -0.86 -9.31 12.70
CA PHE A 93 -1.28 -8.02 12.17
C PHE A 93 -0.11 -7.02 12.10
N GLU A 94 0.75 -6.96 13.11
CA GLU A 94 1.99 -6.16 13.09
C GLU A 94 2.91 -6.59 11.94
N ALA A 95 3.14 -7.90 11.78
CA ALA A 95 3.94 -8.43 10.69
C ALA A 95 3.35 -8.05 9.31
N PHE A 96 2.03 -8.11 9.18
CA PHE A 96 1.33 -7.65 7.98
C PHE A 96 1.56 -6.17 7.72
N LEU A 97 1.40 -5.30 8.73
CA LEU A 97 1.63 -3.85 8.59
C LEU A 97 3.09 -3.53 8.28
N GLN A 98 4.05 -4.26 8.85
CA GLN A 98 5.47 -4.07 8.56
C GLN A 98 5.81 -4.38 7.09
N VAL A 99 5.01 -5.20 6.39
CA VAL A 99 5.22 -5.52 4.97
C VAL A 99 4.43 -4.59 4.05
N ASN A 100 3.26 -4.11 4.49
CA ASN A 100 2.25 -3.47 3.64
C ASN A 100 1.88 -2.02 4.03
N GLY A 101 2.31 -1.51 5.19
CA GLY A 101 1.90 -0.21 5.73
C GLY A 101 2.78 1.00 5.35
N TYR A 102 3.51 0.94 4.23
CA TYR A 102 4.42 2.02 3.77
C TYR A 102 3.80 2.96 2.73
#